data_AF-A0A8J8AKE7-F1
#
_entry.id   AF-A0A8J8AKE7-F1
#
_cell.length_a   1.000
_cell.length_b   1.000
_cell.length_c   1.000
_cell.angle_alpha   90.00
_cell.angle_beta   90.00
_cell.angle_gamma   90.00
#
_symmetry.space_group_name_H-M   'P 1'
#
loop_
_entity.id
_entity.type
_entity.pdbx_description
1 polymer ?
#
loop_
_entity_poly.entity_id
_entity_poly.type
_entity_poly.pdbx_seq_one_letter_code
_entity_poly.pdbx_strand_id
1 'polypeptide(L)'
;PIYELKDGGSIIWYNTIKAVKALNPDTTLETLIPDFRGNEEQVQRIIDAAPEVVSHNMETVERLTKQVRIQAKYRRSLEVLRLLKRGGMRTKTGIMLGLGETKEEVIQSMEDLVAVGCDVLTIGQYLQPTVKHLKVQRFVHPDEFAELREIGYQLGFD
;
A
#
# COMPACT_ATOMS: atom_id res chain seq x y z
N PRO A 1 -2.35 -6.73 -20.14
CA PRO A 1 -2.25 -6.42 -18.70
C PRO A 1 -3.17 -5.26 -18.29
N ILE A 2 -3.61 -5.16 -17.04
CA ILE A 2 -4.52 -4.07 -16.57
C ILE A 2 -3.98 -2.67 -16.92
N TYR A 3 -2.65 -2.49 -16.90
CA TYR A 3 -1.97 -1.25 -17.26
C TYR A 3 -2.05 -0.85 -18.75
N GLU A 4 -2.51 -1.74 -19.62
CA GLU A 4 -2.73 -1.48 -21.06
C GLU A 4 -4.12 -0.90 -21.35
N LEU A 5 -5.04 -1.00 -20.38
CA LEU A 5 -6.36 -0.38 -20.50
C LEU A 5 -6.23 1.13 -20.35
N LYS A 6 -7.04 1.88 -21.11
CA LYS A 6 -7.04 3.36 -21.08
C LYS A 6 -7.32 3.91 -19.68
N ASP A 7 -8.16 3.22 -18.92
CA ASP A 7 -8.58 3.56 -17.56
C ASP A 7 -7.72 2.88 -16.46
N GLY A 8 -6.65 2.18 -16.84
CA GLY A 8 -5.82 1.41 -15.90
C GLY A 8 -6.60 0.35 -15.13
N GLY A 9 -7.75 -0.09 -15.62
CA GLY A 9 -8.68 -1.03 -14.97
C GLY A 9 -9.49 -0.46 -13.81
N SER A 10 -9.42 0.85 -13.54
CA SER A 10 -10.18 1.48 -12.44
C SER A 10 -11.70 1.30 -12.58
N ILE A 11 -12.24 1.16 -13.79
CA ILE A 11 -13.68 0.87 -14.02
C ILE A 11 -14.04 -0.52 -13.51
N ILE A 12 -13.16 -1.50 -13.68
CA ILE A 12 -13.38 -2.87 -13.19
C ILE A 12 -13.43 -2.87 -11.66
N TRP A 13 -12.52 -2.14 -11.00
CA TRP A 13 -12.54 -1.95 -9.55
C TRP A 13 -13.86 -1.32 -9.08
N TYR A 14 -14.26 -0.20 -9.69
CA TYR A 14 -15.52 0.48 -9.36
C TYR A 14 -16.72 -0.46 -9.45
N ASN A 15 -16.90 -1.13 -10.60
CA ASN A 15 -18.03 -2.02 -10.83
C ASN A 15 -18.03 -3.20 -9.84
N THR A 16 -16.86 -3.74 -9.52
CA THR A 16 -16.73 -4.85 -8.56
C THR A 16 -17.14 -4.40 -7.16
N ILE A 17 -16.63 -3.25 -6.69
CA ILE A 17 -16.99 -2.69 -5.38
C ILE A 17 -18.49 -2.47 -5.29
N LYS A 18 -19.09 -1.79 -6.29
CA LYS A 18 -20.53 -1.50 -6.31
C LYS A 18 -21.37 -2.78 -6.33
N ALA A 19 -20.98 -3.78 -7.11
CA ALA A 19 -21.70 -5.06 -7.19
C ALA A 19 -21.64 -5.83 -5.85
N VAL A 20 -20.46 -5.94 -5.23
CA VAL A 20 -20.30 -6.62 -3.95
C VAL A 20 -21.12 -5.95 -2.85
N LYS A 21 -21.07 -4.61 -2.76
CA LYS A 21 -21.85 -3.85 -1.77
C LYS A 21 -23.36 -3.95 -2.01
N ALA A 22 -23.81 -3.98 -3.27
CA ALA A 22 -25.23 -4.15 -3.58
C ALA A 22 -25.76 -5.53 -3.16
N LEU A 23 -24.94 -6.57 -3.26
CA LEU A 23 -25.31 -7.94 -2.88
C LEU A 23 -25.12 -8.21 -1.38
N ASN A 24 -24.23 -7.47 -0.71
CA ASN A 24 -23.83 -7.69 0.68
C ASN A 24 -23.74 -6.35 1.43
N PRO A 25 -24.86 -5.68 1.71
CA PRO A 25 -24.86 -4.31 2.23
C PRO A 25 -24.23 -4.15 3.62
N ASP A 26 -24.23 -5.20 4.43
CA ASP A 26 -23.70 -5.18 5.80
C ASP A 26 -22.22 -5.62 5.88
N THR A 27 -21.63 -6.07 4.76
CA THR A 27 -20.25 -6.55 4.72
C THR A 27 -19.29 -5.39 4.47
N THR A 28 -18.35 -5.19 5.39
CA THR A 28 -17.23 -4.25 5.19
C THR A 28 -16.29 -4.73 4.09
N LEU A 29 -15.87 -3.83 3.21
CA LEU A 29 -15.02 -4.13 2.07
C LEU A 29 -13.67 -3.38 2.17
N GLU A 30 -12.57 -4.14 2.05
CA GLU A 30 -11.24 -3.60 1.79
C GLU A 30 -10.86 -3.87 0.33
N THR A 31 -10.23 -2.90 -0.33
CA THR A 31 -9.67 -3.09 -1.68
C THR A 31 -8.17 -2.80 -1.71
N LEU A 32 -7.40 -3.58 -2.47
CA LEU A 32 -5.96 -3.36 -2.67
C LEU A 32 -5.70 -2.96 -4.12
N ILE A 33 -5.43 -1.67 -4.34
CA ILE A 33 -5.35 -1.08 -5.67
C ILE A 33 -3.91 -0.91 -6.18
N PRO A 34 -3.68 -0.89 -7.52
CA PRO A 34 -2.42 -0.44 -8.09
C PRO A 34 -2.24 1.08 -7.91
N ASP A 35 -1.09 1.61 -8.37
CA ASP A 35 -0.81 3.06 -8.29
C ASP A 35 -1.57 3.89 -9.35
N PHE A 36 -2.27 3.25 -10.28
CA PHE A 36 -2.91 3.85 -11.47
C PHE A 36 -1.99 4.81 -12.24
N ARG A 37 -0.67 4.59 -12.17
CA ARG A 37 0.37 5.51 -12.67
C ARG A 37 0.26 6.94 -12.13
N GLY A 38 -0.44 7.15 -11.02
CA GLY A 38 -0.72 8.45 -10.42
C GLY A 38 -1.83 9.22 -11.13
N ASN A 39 -2.68 8.56 -11.92
CA ASN A 39 -3.81 9.21 -12.55
C ASN A 39 -4.92 9.49 -11.51
N GLU A 40 -5.12 10.77 -11.20
CA GLU A 40 -6.07 11.21 -10.18
C GLU A 40 -7.52 10.81 -10.49
N GLU A 41 -7.95 10.84 -11.75
CA GLU A 41 -9.31 10.43 -12.15
C GLU A 41 -9.56 8.94 -11.86
N GLN A 42 -8.53 8.10 -12.06
CA GLN A 42 -8.61 6.67 -11.76
C GLN A 42 -8.65 6.39 -10.26
N VAL A 43 -7.90 7.16 -9.45
CA VAL A 43 -7.97 7.10 -7.98
C VAL A 43 -9.32 7.61 -7.48
N GLN A 44 -9.82 8.72 -8.03
CA GLN A 44 -11.12 9.31 -7.69
C GLN A 44 -12.24 8.30 -7.92
N ARG A 45 -12.18 7.51 -8.99
CA ARG A 45 -13.14 6.45 -9.24
C ARG A 45 -13.18 5.40 -8.12
N ILE A 46 -12.07 5.11 -7.43
CA ILE A 46 -12.06 4.22 -6.27
C ILE A 46 -12.72 4.89 -5.06
N ILE A 47 -12.44 6.17 -4.85
CA ILE A 47 -13.06 6.99 -3.79
C ILE A 47 -14.59 7.01 -3.97
N ASP A 48 -15.07 7.25 -5.19
CA ASP A 48 -16.50 7.30 -5.53
C ASP A 48 -17.19 5.92 -5.34
N ALA A 49 -16.44 4.82 -5.48
CA ALA A 49 -16.95 3.48 -5.20
C ALA A 49 -17.19 3.24 -3.70
N ALA A 50 -16.52 4.01 -2.84
CA ALA A 50 -16.64 4.05 -1.39
C ALA A 50 -16.56 2.68 -0.69
N PRO A 51 -15.48 1.88 -0.90
CA PRO A 51 -15.19 0.74 0.00
C PRO A 51 -14.86 1.25 1.41
N GLU A 52 -14.97 0.44 2.45
CA GLU A 52 -14.68 0.88 3.82
C GLU A 52 -13.18 1.16 4.03
N VAL A 53 -12.30 0.40 3.35
CA VAL A 53 -10.84 0.57 3.40
C VAL A 53 -10.25 0.51 1.99
N VAL A 54 -9.31 1.41 1.69
CA VAL A 54 -8.50 1.33 0.46
C VAL A 54 -7.03 1.16 0.83
N SER A 55 -6.45 0.07 0.34
CA SER A 55 -5.06 -0.28 0.50
C SER A 55 -4.27 0.00 -0.79
N HIS A 56 -3.08 0.58 -0.63
CA HIS A 56 -2.07 0.66 -1.69
C HIS A 56 -0.69 0.43 -1.08
N ASN A 57 -0.06 -0.70 -1.40
CA ASN A 57 1.20 -1.08 -0.78
C ASN A 57 2.39 -0.27 -1.28
N MET A 58 3.23 0.18 -0.35
CA MET A 58 4.57 0.70 -0.62
C MET A 58 5.54 -0.42 -0.99
N GLU A 59 5.36 -1.60 -0.39
CA GLU A 59 6.16 -2.83 -0.45
C GLU A 59 7.57 -2.74 0.15
N THR A 60 8.26 -1.61 -0.01
CA THR A 60 9.64 -1.43 0.47
C THR A 60 9.97 0.06 0.68
N VAL A 61 11.18 0.33 1.14
CA VAL A 61 11.72 1.68 1.37
C VAL A 61 12.08 2.39 0.06
N GLU A 62 12.24 3.72 0.09
CA GLU A 62 12.46 4.54 -1.10
C GLU A 62 13.66 4.07 -1.95
N ARG A 63 14.80 3.80 -1.30
CA ARG A 63 16.04 3.34 -1.98
C ARG A 63 15.82 2.05 -2.78
N LEU A 64 15.05 1.11 -2.24
CA LEU A 64 14.82 -0.21 -2.85
C LEU A 64 13.67 -0.24 -3.85
N THR A 65 12.82 0.80 -3.88
CA THR A 65 11.59 0.80 -4.68
C THR A 65 11.84 0.48 -6.15
N LYS A 66 12.87 1.07 -6.79
CA LYS A 66 13.17 0.80 -8.21
C LYS A 66 13.59 -0.65 -8.48
N GLN A 67 14.22 -1.28 -7.50
CA GLN A 67 14.68 -2.67 -7.60
C GLN A 67 13.52 -3.66 -7.36
N VAL A 68 12.64 -3.36 -6.41
CA VAL A 68 11.52 -4.22 -6.03
C VAL A 68 10.31 -4.03 -6.95
N ARG A 69 10.03 -2.80 -7.36
CA ARG A 69 8.83 -2.40 -8.13
C ARG A 69 9.22 -1.59 -9.35
N ILE A 70 9.55 -2.28 -10.44
CA ILE A 70 10.09 -1.68 -11.68
C ILE A 70 9.22 -0.53 -12.23
N GLN A 71 7.89 -0.65 -12.16
CA GLN A 71 6.95 0.35 -12.71
C GLN A 71 6.50 1.42 -11.70
N ALA A 72 6.67 1.15 -10.39
CA ALA A 72 6.18 2.03 -9.34
C ALA A 72 7.23 3.08 -8.97
N LYS A 73 6.76 4.19 -8.41
CA LYS A 73 7.62 5.21 -7.81
C LYS A 73 7.18 5.42 -6.37
N TYR A 74 8.14 5.53 -5.46
CA TYR A 74 7.88 5.67 -4.02
C TYR A 74 6.99 6.89 -3.74
N ARG A 75 7.43 8.08 -4.17
CA ARG A 75 6.69 9.34 -4.00
C ARG A 75 5.32 9.37 -4.71
N ARG A 76 5.16 8.62 -5.81
CA ARG A 76 3.84 8.46 -6.45
C ARG A 76 2.90 7.61 -5.59
N SER A 77 3.41 6.54 -5.01
CA SER A 77 2.61 5.64 -4.15
C SER A 77 2.14 6.40 -2.89
N LEU A 78 3.00 7.24 -2.32
CA LEU A 78 2.62 8.19 -1.26
C LEU A 78 1.52 9.16 -1.71
N GLU A 79 1.63 9.72 -2.91
CA GLU A 79 0.60 10.62 -3.44
C GLU A 79 -0.75 9.91 -3.61
N VAL A 80 -0.77 8.66 -4.06
CA VAL A 80 -2.01 7.86 -4.16
C VAL A 80 -2.67 7.73 -2.78
N LEU A 81 -1.90 7.38 -1.75
CA LEU A 81 -2.40 7.31 -0.37
C LEU A 81 -2.93 8.66 0.12
N ARG A 82 -2.22 9.75 -0.18
CA ARG A 82 -2.64 11.12 0.14
C ARG A 82 -3.99 11.48 -0.50
N LEU A 83 -4.17 11.15 -1.78
CA LEU A 83 -5.41 11.40 -2.52
C LEU A 83 -6.58 10.60 -1.93
N LEU A 84 -6.37 9.32 -1.63
CA LEU A 84 -7.38 8.48 -0.97
C LEU A 84 -7.79 9.08 0.37
N LYS A 85 -6.82 9.46 1.21
CA LYS A 85 -7.09 10.06 2.51
C LYS A 85 -7.86 11.37 2.40
N ARG A 86 -7.46 12.25 1.47
CA ARG A 86 -8.19 13.51 1.17
C ARG A 86 -9.60 13.27 0.65
N GLY A 87 -9.83 12.15 -0.02
CA GLY A 87 -11.15 11.67 -0.44
C GLY A 87 -12.01 11.10 0.69
N GLY A 88 -11.53 11.10 1.93
CA GLY A 88 -12.25 10.58 3.09
C GLY A 88 -12.12 9.07 3.30
N MET A 89 -11.24 8.40 2.55
CA MET A 89 -11.02 6.96 2.72
C MET A 89 -10.22 6.65 3.98
N ARG A 90 -10.54 5.54 4.65
CA ARG A 90 -9.58 4.87 5.54
C ARG A 90 -8.54 4.18 4.66
N THR A 91 -7.27 4.50 4.92
CA THR A 91 -6.15 4.11 4.06
C THR A 91 -5.26 3.08 4.72
N LYS A 92 -4.75 2.14 3.92
CA LYS A 92 -3.86 1.10 4.39
C LYS A 92 -2.68 0.91 3.45
N THR A 93 -1.57 0.45 3.99
CA THR A 93 -0.41 0.05 3.20
C THR A 93 0.34 -1.10 3.84
N GLY A 94 1.25 -1.68 3.08
CA GLY A 94 2.15 -2.74 3.54
C GLY A 94 3.60 -2.50 3.10
N ILE A 95 4.52 -2.92 3.94
CA ILE A 95 5.96 -3.00 3.68
C ILE A 95 6.46 -4.40 4.05
N MET A 96 7.33 -4.96 3.22
CA MET A 96 8.02 -6.21 3.49
C MET A 96 9.47 -5.94 3.90
N LEU A 97 9.92 -6.64 4.94
CA LEU A 97 11.29 -6.62 5.44
C LEU A 97 12.11 -7.81 4.93
N GLY A 98 13.43 -7.69 4.96
CA GLY A 98 14.35 -8.73 4.51
C GLY A 98 14.77 -8.59 3.05
N LEU A 99 14.54 -7.43 2.42
CA LEU A 99 14.95 -7.10 1.05
C LEU A 99 16.27 -6.34 0.98
N GLY A 100 16.82 -5.95 2.14
CA GLY A 100 18.08 -5.22 2.27
C GLY A 100 17.90 -3.77 2.74
N GLU A 101 16.72 -3.44 3.26
CA GLU A 101 16.43 -2.21 3.96
C GLU A 101 17.10 -2.18 5.34
N THR A 102 17.48 -0.99 5.81
CA THR A 102 17.85 -0.79 7.21
C THR A 102 16.63 -0.38 8.03
N LYS A 103 16.71 -0.55 9.35
CA LYS A 103 15.64 -0.15 10.26
C LYS A 103 15.34 1.35 10.17
N GLU A 104 16.36 2.20 10.02
CA GLU A 104 16.22 3.64 9.88
C GLU A 104 15.44 4.00 8.61
N GLU A 105 15.65 3.28 7.51
CA GLU A 105 14.89 3.49 6.27
C GLU A 105 13.42 3.06 6.41
N VAL A 106 13.16 2.02 7.20
CA VAL A 106 11.79 1.60 7.54
C VAL A 106 11.09 2.68 8.36
N ILE A 107 11.75 3.19 9.41
CA ILE A 107 11.22 4.28 10.24
C ILE A 107 10.98 5.54 9.40
N GLN A 108 11.92 5.91 8.53
CA GLN A 108 11.71 7.04 7.62
C GLN A 108 10.49 6.84 6.72
N SER A 109 10.26 5.60 6.26
CA SER A 109 9.09 5.28 5.45
C SER A 109 7.79 5.34 6.26
N MET A 110 7.83 4.98 7.54
CA MET A 110 6.71 5.12 8.46
C MET A 110 6.34 6.59 8.67
N GLU A 111 7.34 7.47 8.87
CA GLU A 111 7.14 8.92 8.98
C GLU A 111 6.54 9.52 7.69
N ASP A 112 7.08 9.14 6.52
CA ASP A 112 6.56 9.56 5.22
C ASP A 112 5.09 9.14 5.02
N LEU A 113 4.72 7.95 5.51
CA LEU A 113 3.36 7.42 5.44
C LEU A 113 2.38 8.15 6.38
N VAL A 114 2.80 8.44 7.61
CA VAL A 114 2.00 9.27 8.53
C VAL A 114 1.83 10.68 7.96
N ALA A 115 2.86 11.25 7.34
CA ALA A 115 2.80 12.59 6.74
C ALA A 115 1.76 12.71 5.60
N VAL A 116 1.42 11.62 4.92
CA VAL A 116 0.34 11.57 3.93
C VAL A 116 -1.01 11.12 4.49
N GLY A 117 -1.08 10.88 5.81
CA GLY A 117 -2.28 10.51 6.54
C GLY A 117 -2.67 9.03 6.38
N CYS A 118 -1.70 8.14 6.15
CA CYS A 118 -1.96 6.71 6.11
C CYS A 118 -2.41 6.19 7.50
N ASP A 119 -3.52 5.46 7.56
CA ASP A 119 -4.11 5.02 8.84
C ASP A 119 -3.51 3.70 9.34
N VAL A 120 -3.34 2.72 8.45
CA VAL A 120 -2.93 1.36 8.81
C VAL A 120 -1.69 0.95 8.05
N LEU A 121 -0.66 0.50 8.77
CA LEU A 121 0.55 -0.08 8.20
C LEU A 121 0.69 -1.55 8.61
N THR A 122 0.87 -2.44 7.63
CA THR A 122 1.28 -3.83 7.88
C THR A 122 2.76 -4.00 7.57
N ILE A 123 3.50 -4.62 8.50
CA ILE A 123 4.92 -4.96 8.32
C ILE A 123 5.06 -6.47 8.38
N GLY A 124 5.66 -7.07 7.34
CA GLY A 124 5.81 -8.52 7.24
C GLY A 124 7.18 -8.95 6.70
N GLN A 125 7.51 -10.23 6.83
CA GLN A 125 8.73 -10.81 6.26
C GLN A 125 8.55 -11.05 4.76
N TYR A 126 9.51 -10.60 3.94
CA TYR A 126 9.62 -11.02 2.55
C TYR A 126 9.99 -12.50 2.47
N LEU A 127 9.16 -13.28 1.79
CA LEU A 127 9.44 -14.67 1.46
C LEU A 127 9.65 -14.75 -0.05
N GLN A 128 10.84 -15.21 -0.45
CA GLN A 128 11.20 -15.36 -1.86
C GLN A 128 10.28 -16.39 -2.52
N PRO A 129 9.44 -16.00 -3.51
CA PRO A 129 8.50 -16.94 -4.13
C PRO A 129 9.20 -18.04 -4.94
N THR A 130 10.24 -17.66 -5.68
CA THR A 130 11.09 -18.59 -6.44
C THR A 130 12.51 -18.05 -6.52
N VAL A 131 13.48 -18.90 -6.87
CA VAL A 131 14.90 -18.54 -7.02
C VAL A 131 15.18 -17.43 -8.05
N LYS A 132 14.22 -17.14 -8.95
CA LYS A 132 14.33 -16.05 -9.95
C LYS A 132 13.97 -14.68 -9.38
N HIS A 133 13.31 -14.63 -8.22
CA HIS A 133 12.97 -13.38 -7.54
C HIS A 133 14.14 -12.89 -6.69
N LEU A 134 14.02 -11.66 -6.17
CA LEU A 134 15.00 -11.10 -5.24
C LEU A 134 15.30 -12.08 -4.10
N LYS A 135 16.57 -12.17 -3.72
CA LYS A 135 16.98 -13.02 -2.60
C LYS A 135 16.55 -12.37 -1.29
N VAL A 136 16.12 -13.19 -0.33
CA VAL A 136 16.00 -12.76 1.06
C VAL A 136 17.40 -12.37 1.56
N GLN A 137 17.57 -11.13 1.98
CA GLN A 137 18.83 -10.60 2.52
C GLN A 137 18.98 -10.91 4.01
N ARG A 138 17.86 -10.92 4.74
CA ARG A 138 17.80 -11.30 6.16
C ARG A 138 16.41 -11.83 6.53
N PHE A 139 16.39 -12.73 7.52
CA PHE A 139 15.18 -13.06 8.25
C PHE A 139 15.11 -12.17 9.49
N VAL A 140 14.09 -11.34 9.58
CA VAL A 140 13.95 -10.36 10.65
C VAL A 140 13.50 -11.07 11.93
N HIS A 141 14.13 -10.73 13.05
CA HIS A 141 13.78 -11.31 14.35
C HIS A 141 12.41 -10.79 14.82
N PRO A 142 11.58 -11.62 15.49
CA PRO A 142 10.28 -11.19 16.04
C PRO A 142 10.33 -9.90 16.87
N ASP A 143 11.41 -9.71 17.65
CA ASP A 143 11.58 -8.51 18.49
C ASP A 143 11.65 -7.21 17.68
N GLU A 144 12.20 -7.25 16.46
CA GLU A 144 12.25 -6.06 15.59
C GLU A 144 10.87 -5.72 15.04
N PHE A 145 10.02 -6.72 14.77
CA PHE A 145 8.61 -6.46 14.42
C PHE A 145 7.85 -5.86 15.60
N ALA A 146 8.08 -6.36 16.82
CA ALA A 146 7.48 -5.80 18.03
C ALA A 146 7.92 -4.35 18.25
N GLU A 147 9.20 -4.05 18.07
CA GLU A 147 9.74 -2.69 18.18
C GLU A 147 9.14 -1.74 17.12
N LEU A 148 9.11 -2.15 15.85
CA LEU A 148 8.51 -1.36 14.77
C LEU A 148 7.01 -1.12 14.99
N ARG A 149 6.31 -2.08 15.60
CA ARG A 149 4.89 -1.90 15.97
C ARG A 149 4.72 -0.79 17.01
N GLU A 150 5.53 -0.79 18.08
CA GLU A 150 5.47 0.26 19.10
C GLU A 150 5.82 1.63 18.53
N ILE A 151 6.84 1.71 17.66
CA ILE A 151 7.18 2.93 16.94
C ILE A 151 6.00 3.38 16.06
N GLY A 152 5.33 2.46 15.38
CA GLY A 152 4.18 2.76 14.53
C GLY A 152 3.04 3.43 15.31
N TYR A 153 2.68 2.89 16.47
CA TYR A 153 1.67 3.52 17.33
C TYR A 153 2.12 4.89 17.86
N GLN A 154 3.40 5.06 18.19
CA GLN A 154 3.94 6.36 18.62
C GLN A 154 3.92 7.41 17.51
N LEU A 155 4.11 7.00 16.25
CA LEU A 155 4.04 7.90 15.09
C LEU A 155 2.60 8.27 14.71
N GLY A 156 1.61 7.48 15.12
CA GLY A 156 0.19 7.79 14.92
C GLY A 156 -0.54 6.92 13.90
N PHE A 157 -0.05 5.70 13.63
CA PHE A 157 -0.88 4.66 13.00
C PHE A 157 -1.92 4.11 13.98
N ASP A 158 -3.04 3.61 13.45
CA ASP A 158 -4.14 3.01 14.20
C ASP A 158 -3.89 1.55 14.64
#